data_AF-A0A2E8DBF0-F1
#
_entry.id   AF-A0A2E8DBF0-F1
#
_cell.length_a   1.000
_cell.length_b   1.000
_cell.length_c   1.000
_cell.angle_alpha   90.00
_cell.angle_beta   90.00
_cell.angle_gamma   90.00
#
_symmetry.space_group_name_H-M   'P 1'
#
loop_
_entity.id
_entity.type
_entity.pdbx_description
1 polymer ?
#
loop_
_entity_poly.entity_id
_entity_poly.type
_entity_poly.pdbx_seq_one_letter_code
_entity_poly.pdbx_strand_id
1 'polypeptide(L)'
;MTNHHKFLKRTAFLLIGTLWLSQSSVIRNGQRICDAAESIKVEQAGDQFVNFVLDEITAVRRQLPAITRAAEAAADRIVNQNGELLSAGDQSFSLEPVWRAGGIAFSRQYKPDKEAAAAAVESASDKIPYYRTKEFVEHFTIQAATSQDVVLLGYENEKEEQLHLASQVKQLLSDEALIVFFGSQESAKTLERTFGSRDNLILITHKVPDGGIIEVAGWPEKICSGRSIANRLYLWTFEAELISAFMRRGKMPGILLSVTYESPQIWNVPLLNSYKFIPAFDVTPVKKGDFGNTYLDHLHRIVRSIVPAQREQFRKAAGWIAEAVRTKRKLFALLIHGLDPDGLPGDPGLFKVYSEGNAYYPQLAGQIGKDDVALFVGYNWYPRQLAGTVDQAGAKQILCFTLVQDQPPKPAVYGEVGELRHFTSFDQLPQRENRIYIDLKFAQYNAVLKIPGYPIPALETSAFAEDVVYWHLVADTVEILGAKSK
;
A
#
# COMPACT_ATOMS: atom_id res chain seq x y z
N MET A 1 35.28 53.18 44.43
CA MET A 1 36.22 52.25 43.77
C MET A 1 36.51 51.15 44.75
N THR A 2 35.89 49.99 44.55
CA THR A 2 35.38 49.10 45.61
C THR A 2 35.99 47.71 45.60
N ASN A 3 36.54 47.33 46.76
CA ASN A 3 36.37 46.11 47.55
C ASN A 3 36.62 44.70 46.96
N HIS A 4 37.75 44.13 47.43
CA HIS A 4 37.86 42.98 48.33
C HIS A 4 36.66 42.03 48.60
N HIS A 5 36.98 40.73 48.58
CA HIS A 5 36.81 39.69 49.63
C HIS A 5 36.14 38.36 49.24
N LYS A 6 36.80 37.30 49.74
CA LYS A 6 36.37 35.90 49.90
C LYS A 6 34.95 35.78 50.46
N PHE A 7 34.22 34.72 50.06
CA PHE A 7 33.29 34.05 50.98
C PHE A 7 33.18 32.54 50.75
N LEU A 8 33.00 31.83 51.85
CA LEU A 8 33.03 30.38 52.10
C LEU A 8 31.60 29.76 52.04
N LYS A 9 31.57 28.41 52.05
CA LYS A 9 30.53 27.49 52.59
C LYS A 9 29.26 27.29 51.73
N ARG A 10 28.98 26.06 51.24
CA ARG A 10 28.44 24.84 51.90
C ARG A 10 26.90 24.86 52.06
N THR A 11 26.29 23.68 51.79
CA THR A 11 24.91 23.19 52.08
C THR A 11 23.83 23.65 51.07
N ALA A 12 22.93 22.83 50.49
CA ALA A 12 22.27 21.56 50.85
C ALA A 12 22.08 20.68 49.58
N PHE A 13 22.23 19.34 49.57
CA PHE A 13 21.40 18.24 50.12
C PHE A 13 20.01 18.02 49.47
N LEU A 14 19.85 16.80 48.93
CA LEU A 14 18.64 15.96 48.76
C LEU A 14 17.80 16.00 47.45
N LEU A 15 17.61 14.77 46.92
CA LEU A 15 16.68 14.27 45.88
C LEU A 15 16.96 14.75 44.45
N ILE A 16 17.38 13.91 43.51
CA ILE A 16 16.58 12.84 42.90
C ILE A 16 17.49 11.64 42.59
N GLY A 17 17.28 10.55 43.33
CA GLY A 17 17.69 9.22 42.92
C GLY A 17 16.66 8.60 41.98
N THR A 18 17.14 7.69 41.13
CA THR A 18 16.38 6.62 40.46
C THR A 18 15.27 7.05 39.50
N LEU A 19 15.63 7.25 38.23
CA LEU A 19 14.77 6.91 37.09
C LEU A 19 15.63 6.35 35.93
N TRP A 20 16.40 5.32 36.22
CA TRP A 20 16.74 4.30 35.23
C TRP A 20 15.56 3.31 35.20
N LEU A 21 14.45 3.75 34.62
CA LEU A 21 13.35 2.85 34.26
C LEU A 21 13.68 2.25 32.90
N SER A 22 14.04 0.99 32.96
CA SER A 22 14.24 0.06 31.85
C SER A 22 13.24 0.25 30.72
N GLN A 23 13.71 0.60 29.53
CA GLN A 23 13.01 0.38 28.25
C GLN A 23 12.94 -1.12 27.87
N SER A 24 12.95 -2.02 28.86
CA SER A 24 13.00 -3.47 28.67
C SER A 24 11.65 -4.16 28.91
N SER A 25 10.58 -3.41 29.22
CA SER A 25 9.27 -3.96 29.54
C SER A 25 8.27 -3.99 28.37
N VAL A 26 8.59 -3.44 27.19
CA VAL A 26 7.68 -3.48 26.02
C VAL A 26 7.90 -4.70 25.12
N ILE A 27 8.95 -5.50 25.35
CA ILE A 27 9.30 -6.65 24.48
C ILE A 27 8.95 -8.02 25.12
N ARG A 28 8.46 -8.06 26.37
CA ARG A 28 8.05 -9.31 27.03
C ARG A 28 6.53 -9.44 27.13
N ASN A 29 5.88 -9.66 25.99
CA ASN A 29 4.57 -10.33 25.91
C ASN A 29 4.39 -11.08 24.58
N GLY A 30 5.49 -11.54 23.96
CA GLY A 30 5.50 -12.25 22.67
C GLY A 30 5.07 -13.71 22.71
N GLN A 31 4.15 -14.09 23.61
CA GLN A 31 3.70 -15.49 23.70
C GLN A 31 2.28 -15.62 24.24
N ARG A 32 1.33 -15.05 23.49
CA ARG A 32 -0.09 -15.44 23.37
C ARG A 32 -0.76 -14.37 22.52
N ILE A 33 -1.11 -14.72 21.29
CA ILE A 33 -2.29 -14.30 20.52
C ILE A 33 -2.11 -15.04 19.18
N CYS A 34 -2.45 -16.34 19.21
CA CYS A 34 -3.08 -16.97 18.06
C CYS A 34 -4.60 -16.85 18.26
N ASP A 35 -5.06 -15.72 18.80
CA ASP A 35 -6.48 -15.43 18.78
C ASP A 35 -6.80 -15.21 17.31
N ALA A 36 -7.76 -15.98 16.80
CA ALA A 36 -8.31 -15.75 15.47
C ALA A 36 -8.56 -14.24 15.33
N ALA A 37 -8.16 -13.65 14.20
CA ALA A 37 -8.45 -12.25 13.92
C ALA A 37 -9.91 -11.98 14.28
N GLU A 38 -10.12 -11.11 15.28
CA GLU A 38 -11.49 -10.79 15.71
C GLU A 38 -12.16 -10.07 14.56
N SER A 39 -13.07 -10.78 13.89
CA SER A 39 -13.93 -10.24 12.85
C SER A 39 -14.75 -9.06 13.39
N ILE A 40 -15.09 -8.14 12.50
CA ILE A 40 -16.08 -7.13 12.82
C ILE A 40 -17.49 -7.73 12.68
N LYS A 41 -18.43 -7.22 13.48
CA LYS A 41 -19.85 -7.54 13.31
C LYS A 41 -20.30 -7.11 11.91
N VAL A 42 -20.90 -8.05 11.16
CA VAL A 42 -21.46 -7.80 9.84
C VAL A 42 -22.85 -7.19 9.98
N GLU A 43 -23.02 -5.96 9.51
CA GLU A 43 -24.31 -5.26 9.47
C GLU A 43 -24.77 -4.92 8.05
N GLN A 44 -23.85 -5.01 7.08
CA GLN A 44 -24.05 -4.65 5.67
C GLN A 44 -23.01 -5.36 4.79
N ALA A 45 -23.25 -5.45 3.49
CA ALA A 45 -22.38 -6.16 2.54
C ALA A 45 -20.90 -5.75 2.61
N GLY A 46 -20.59 -4.45 2.74
CA GLY A 46 -19.21 -3.98 2.85
C GLY A 46 -18.46 -4.55 4.06
N ASP A 47 -19.15 -4.83 5.16
CA ASP A 47 -18.52 -5.42 6.36
C ASP A 47 -17.97 -6.84 6.08
N GLN A 48 -18.55 -7.54 5.10
CA GLN A 48 -18.04 -8.85 4.65
C GLN A 48 -16.68 -8.71 3.96
N PHE A 49 -16.44 -7.62 3.21
CA PHE A 49 -15.14 -7.36 2.59
C PHE A 49 -14.06 -7.14 3.65
N VAL A 50 -14.37 -6.36 4.68
CA VAL A 50 -13.44 -6.13 5.80
C VAL A 50 -13.07 -7.45 6.47
N ASN A 51 -14.06 -8.30 6.75
CA ASN A 51 -13.81 -9.60 7.36
C ASN A 51 -12.99 -10.52 6.46
N PHE A 52 -13.24 -10.50 5.14
CA PHE A 52 -12.39 -11.21 4.19
C PHE A 52 -10.92 -10.77 4.30
N VAL A 53 -10.64 -9.46 4.36
CA VAL A 53 -9.26 -8.95 4.49
C VAL A 53 -8.63 -9.37 5.82
N LEU A 54 -9.39 -9.33 6.92
CA LEU A 54 -8.92 -9.78 8.24
C LEU A 54 -8.63 -11.29 8.27
N ASP A 55 -9.45 -12.09 7.59
CA ASP A 55 -9.24 -13.52 7.41
C ASP A 55 -8.00 -13.80 6.56
N GLU A 56 -7.77 -13.03 5.49
CA GLU A 56 -6.58 -13.18 4.65
C GLU A 56 -5.29 -12.78 5.39
N ILE A 57 -5.32 -11.75 6.24
CA ILE A 57 -4.22 -11.43 7.17
C ILE A 57 -3.88 -12.62 8.07
N THR A 58 -4.90 -13.33 8.56
CA THR A 58 -4.71 -14.56 9.33
C THR A 58 -4.15 -15.70 8.47
N ALA A 59 -4.59 -15.83 7.22
CA ALA A 59 -4.11 -16.84 6.28
C ALA A 59 -2.63 -16.62 5.94
N VAL A 60 -2.22 -15.39 5.65
CA VAL A 60 -0.82 -15.00 5.39
C VAL A 60 0.06 -15.31 6.58
N ARG A 61 -0.41 -15.05 7.82
CA ARG A 61 0.35 -15.41 9.03
C ARG A 61 0.67 -16.89 9.10
N ARG A 62 -0.24 -17.77 8.65
CA ARG A 62 0.01 -19.22 8.57
C ARG A 62 1.03 -19.58 7.48
N GLN A 63 1.14 -18.77 6.43
CA GLN A 63 2.12 -18.91 5.35
C GLN A 63 3.47 -18.26 5.67
N LEU A 64 3.58 -17.52 6.77
CA LEU A 64 4.79 -16.78 7.15
C LEU A 64 6.07 -17.63 7.15
N PRO A 65 6.08 -18.90 7.59
CA PRO A 65 7.28 -19.74 7.47
C PRO A 65 7.72 -19.98 6.02
N ALA A 66 6.79 -20.10 5.07
CA ALA A 66 7.11 -20.25 3.65
C ALA A 66 7.60 -18.94 3.05
N ILE A 67 6.93 -17.83 3.36
CA ILE A 67 7.32 -16.47 2.97
C ILE A 67 8.73 -16.16 3.47
N THR A 68 9.03 -16.49 4.74
CA THR A 68 10.36 -16.30 5.33
C THR A 68 11.43 -17.09 4.58
N ARG A 69 11.16 -18.35 4.18
CA ARG A 69 12.13 -19.14 3.40
C ARG A 69 12.39 -18.53 2.03
N ALA A 70 11.34 -18.03 1.36
CA ALA A 70 11.49 -17.33 0.09
C ALA A 70 12.35 -16.07 0.25
N ALA A 71 12.08 -15.28 1.29
CA ALA A 71 12.82 -14.06 1.60
C ALA A 71 14.30 -14.34 1.91
N GLU A 72 14.61 -15.44 2.60
CA GLU A 72 16.00 -15.88 2.83
C GLU A 72 16.71 -16.24 1.53
N ALA A 73 16.06 -17.02 0.65
CA ALA A 73 16.63 -17.39 -0.64
C ALA A 73 16.87 -16.15 -1.53
N ALA A 74 15.92 -15.21 -1.54
CA ALA A 74 16.04 -13.94 -2.23
C ALA A 74 17.20 -13.10 -1.66
N ALA A 75 17.30 -12.99 -0.34
CA ALA A 75 18.38 -12.25 0.31
C ALA A 75 19.75 -12.86 0.04
N ASP A 76 19.89 -14.19 0.02
CA ASP A 76 21.15 -14.85 -0.35
C ASP A 76 21.57 -14.53 -1.77
N ARG A 77 20.62 -14.55 -2.70
CA ARG A 77 20.88 -14.24 -4.10
C ARG A 77 21.30 -12.77 -4.29
N ILE A 78 20.56 -11.84 -3.69
CA ILE A 78 20.86 -10.40 -3.80
C ILE A 78 22.17 -10.04 -3.10
N VAL A 79 22.40 -10.53 -1.87
CA VAL A 79 23.58 -10.14 -1.08
C VAL A 79 24.85 -10.84 -1.56
N ASN A 80 24.79 -12.16 -1.82
CA ASN A 80 25.99 -12.95 -2.11
C ASN A 80 26.31 -13.01 -3.61
N GLN A 81 25.31 -12.83 -4.49
CA GLN A 81 25.48 -12.87 -5.94
C GLN A 81 25.33 -11.50 -6.59
N ASN A 82 25.12 -10.44 -5.81
CA ASN A 82 24.88 -9.08 -6.29
C ASN A 82 23.64 -8.94 -7.21
N GLY A 83 22.67 -9.83 -7.04
CA GLY A 83 21.41 -9.82 -7.78
C GLY A 83 20.58 -8.56 -7.66
N GLU A 84 19.75 -8.31 -8.66
CA GLU A 84 18.69 -7.31 -8.61
C GLU A 84 17.40 -7.87 -7.98
N LEU A 85 16.58 -6.95 -7.46
CA LEU A 85 15.20 -7.23 -7.06
C LEU A 85 14.27 -6.69 -8.14
N LEU A 86 13.66 -7.61 -8.88
CA LEU A 86 12.81 -7.30 -10.02
C LEU A 86 11.35 -7.64 -9.69
N SER A 87 10.41 -6.87 -10.24
CA SER A 87 8.98 -7.09 -10.12
C SER A 87 8.34 -7.26 -11.49
N ALA A 88 7.62 -8.36 -11.68
CA ALA A 88 7.02 -8.80 -12.93
C ALA A 88 5.55 -9.15 -12.72
N GLY A 89 4.75 -9.08 -13.79
CA GLY A 89 3.31 -9.28 -13.69
C GLY A 89 2.51 -8.45 -14.67
N ASP A 90 1.24 -8.22 -14.32
CA ASP A 90 0.48 -7.11 -14.88
C ASP A 90 0.99 -5.77 -14.33
N GLN A 91 0.48 -4.66 -14.90
CA GLN A 91 0.95 -3.32 -14.54
C GLN A 91 0.76 -3.01 -13.05
N SER A 92 -0.40 -3.37 -12.48
CA SER A 92 -0.73 -3.11 -11.08
C SER A 92 0.21 -3.83 -10.12
N PHE A 93 0.40 -5.15 -10.29
CA PHE A 93 1.31 -5.90 -9.41
C PHE A 93 2.77 -5.49 -9.60
N SER A 94 3.22 -5.36 -10.85
CA SER A 94 4.65 -5.13 -11.13
C SER A 94 5.17 -3.76 -10.65
N LEU A 95 4.30 -2.75 -10.54
CA LEU A 95 4.64 -1.44 -9.99
C LEU A 95 4.54 -1.38 -8.46
N GLU A 96 3.79 -2.28 -7.83
CA GLU A 96 3.51 -2.23 -6.39
C GLU A 96 4.74 -2.25 -5.48
N PRO A 97 5.82 -3.01 -5.74
CA PRO A 97 7.03 -2.92 -4.92
C PRO A 97 8.06 -1.92 -5.46
N VAL A 98 7.77 -1.24 -6.58
CA VAL A 98 8.74 -0.40 -7.31
C VAL A 98 8.52 1.06 -7.00
N TRP A 99 9.56 1.71 -6.44
CA TRP A 99 9.54 3.15 -6.13
C TRP A 99 8.39 3.61 -5.22
N ARG A 100 7.97 2.75 -4.29
CA ARG A 100 6.90 3.04 -3.33
C ARG A 100 7.44 3.50 -1.99
N ALA A 101 6.73 4.44 -1.36
CA ALA A 101 7.05 4.88 -0.01
C ALA A 101 7.06 3.68 0.95
N GLY A 102 8.11 3.55 1.76
CA GLY A 102 8.30 2.40 2.65
C GLY A 102 8.84 1.13 1.97
N GLY A 103 8.93 1.10 0.63
CA GLY A 103 9.48 -0.01 -0.13
C GLY A 103 11.01 0.00 -0.26
N ILE A 104 11.56 -1.12 -0.69
CA ILE A 104 12.99 -1.29 -0.96
C ILE A 104 13.41 -0.47 -2.19
N ALA A 105 14.34 0.46 -2.02
CA ALA A 105 14.66 1.50 -2.99
C ALA A 105 15.24 1.00 -4.32
N PHE A 106 15.90 -0.15 -4.32
CA PHE A 106 16.53 -0.74 -5.51
C PHE A 106 15.62 -1.75 -6.24
N SER A 107 14.35 -1.86 -5.85
CA SER A 107 13.36 -2.64 -6.59
C SER A 107 13.11 -2.01 -7.97
N ARG A 108 13.03 -2.85 -9.01
CA ARG A 108 12.84 -2.42 -10.41
C ARG A 108 11.75 -3.22 -11.09
N GLN A 109 11.08 -2.61 -12.06
CA GLN A 109 10.08 -3.27 -12.89
C GLN A 109 10.75 -4.08 -14.00
N TYR A 110 10.38 -5.35 -14.14
CA TYR A 110 10.77 -6.20 -15.26
C TYR A 110 9.76 -6.06 -16.41
N LYS A 111 10.24 -5.55 -17.56
CA LYS A 111 9.46 -5.42 -18.81
C LYS A 111 10.26 -6.02 -19.97
N PRO A 112 10.09 -7.33 -20.26
CA PRO A 112 10.86 -7.99 -21.32
C PRO A 112 10.41 -7.59 -22.73
N ASP A 113 9.19 -7.08 -22.88
CA ASP A 113 8.69 -6.56 -24.15
C ASP A 113 9.34 -5.21 -24.46
N LYS A 114 10.19 -5.20 -25.49
CA LYS A 114 10.92 -4.00 -25.94
C LYS A 114 10.00 -2.93 -26.52
N GLU A 115 8.92 -3.31 -27.18
CA GLU A 115 7.97 -2.36 -27.76
C GLU A 115 7.17 -1.69 -26.65
N ALA A 116 6.67 -2.47 -25.69
CA ALA A 116 5.98 -1.93 -24.51
C ALA A 116 6.90 -1.04 -23.66
N ALA A 117 8.16 -1.44 -23.47
CA ALA A 117 9.15 -0.63 -22.76
C ALA A 117 9.46 0.69 -23.51
N ALA A 118 9.58 0.65 -24.84
CA ALA A 118 9.81 1.84 -25.66
C ALA A 118 8.61 2.79 -25.63
N ALA A 119 7.39 2.27 -25.70
CA ALA A 119 6.17 3.08 -25.59
C ALA A 119 6.05 3.77 -24.22
N ALA A 120 6.43 3.09 -23.13
CA ALA A 120 6.49 3.70 -21.80
C ALA A 120 7.48 4.87 -21.73
N VAL A 121 8.64 4.74 -22.39
CA VAL A 121 9.63 5.82 -22.51
C VAL A 121 9.12 6.99 -23.36
N GLU A 122 8.44 6.70 -24.47
CA GLU A 122 7.91 7.73 -25.39
C GLU A 122 6.76 8.55 -24.76
N SER A 123 5.94 7.91 -23.93
CA SER A 123 4.84 8.55 -23.19
C SER A 123 5.30 9.32 -21.94
N ALA A 124 6.56 9.18 -21.53
CA ALA A 124 7.14 9.92 -20.42
C ALA A 124 7.23 11.43 -20.75
N SER A 125 7.08 12.27 -19.73
CA SER A 125 7.17 13.73 -19.87
C SER A 125 8.55 14.22 -19.42
N ASP A 126 9.17 15.13 -20.19
CA ASP A 126 10.37 15.85 -19.74
C ASP A 126 10.10 16.81 -18.55
N LYS A 127 8.84 16.92 -18.11
CA LYS A 127 8.43 17.81 -17.02
C LYS A 127 8.35 17.06 -15.70
N ILE A 128 8.75 17.78 -14.64
CA ILE A 128 8.54 17.41 -13.23
C ILE A 128 7.07 17.02 -13.03
N PRO A 129 6.80 15.99 -12.21
CA PRO A 129 7.70 15.33 -11.26
C PRO A 129 8.61 14.24 -11.85
N TYR A 130 9.78 14.00 -11.22
CA TYR A 130 10.81 13.06 -11.68
C TYR A 130 10.27 11.68 -12.07
N TYR A 131 9.27 11.17 -11.36
CA TYR A 131 8.65 9.87 -11.66
C TYR A 131 7.89 9.81 -13.01
N ARG A 132 7.76 10.94 -13.71
CA ARG A 132 7.21 11.01 -15.07
C ARG A 132 8.28 11.19 -16.14
N THR A 133 9.56 11.30 -15.77
CA THR A 133 10.63 11.55 -16.74
C THR A 133 11.08 10.27 -17.43
N LYS A 134 11.62 10.44 -18.63
CA LYS A 134 12.27 9.35 -19.37
C LYS A 134 13.37 8.67 -18.54
N GLU A 135 14.19 9.49 -17.87
CA GLU A 135 15.27 9.02 -16.99
C GLU A 135 14.74 8.09 -15.89
N PHE A 136 13.56 8.39 -15.35
CA PHE A 136 12.91 7.53 -14.36
C PHE A 136 12.50 6.19 -14.97
N VAL A 137 11.80 6.20 -16.11
CA VAL A 137 11.38 4.95 -16.77
C VAL A 137 12.59 4.08 -17.10
N GLU A 138 13.65 4.66 -17.62
CA GLU A 138 14.90 3.96 -17.93
C GLU A 138 15.61 3.42 -16.69
N HIS A 139 15.59 4.16 -15.57
CA HIS A 139 16.25 3.74 -14.33
C HIS A 139 15.56 2.54 -13.67
N PHE A 140 14.23 2.54 -13.67
CA PHE A 140 13.43 1.54 -12.96
C PHE A 140 12.92 0.40 -13.84
N THR A 141 13.20 0.40 -15.14
CA THR A 141 12.80 -0.68 -16.03
C THR A 141 13.99 -1.54 -16.43
N ILE A 142 13.87 -2.86 -16.25
CA ILE A 142 14.84 -3.85 -16.70
C ILE A 142 14.18 -4.78 -17.74
N GLN A 143 14.88 -5.03 -18.85
CA GLN A 143 14.39 -5.88 -19.94
C GLN A 143 14.83 -7.34 -19.84
N ALA A 144 15.90 -7.63 -19.12
CA ALA A 144 16.47 -8.97 -19.02
C ALA A 144 16.79 -9.29 -17.56
N ALA A 145 16.35 -10.47 -17.12
CA ALA A 145 16.77 -11.04 -15.85
C ALA A 145 18.00 -11.94 -16.08
N THR A 146 18.72 -12.22 -15.01
CA THR A 146 19.89 -13.11 -15.01
C THR A 146 19.79 -14.14 -13.89
N SER A 147 20.70 -15.11 -13.88
CA SER A 147 20.78 -16.15 -12.85
C SER A 147 21.10 -15.61 -11.44
N GLN A 148 21.49 -14.33 -11.35
CA GLN A 148 21.74 -13.64 -10.10
C GLN A 148 20.49 -12.92 -9.58
N ASP A 149 19.46 -12.74 -10.39
CA ASP A 149 18.34 -11.88 -10.02
C ASP A 149 17.23 -12.62 -9.28
N VAL A 150 16.46 -11.85 -8.51
CA VAL A 150 15.22 -12.30 -7.87
C VAL A 150 14.06 -11.59 -8.56
N VAL A 151 13.08 -12.35 -9.01
CA VAL A 151 11.87 -11.82 -9.66
C VAL A 151 10.65 -12.12 -8.81
N LEU A 152 10.02 -11.07 -8.30
CA LEU A 152 8.70 -11.11 -7.66
C LEU A 152 7.66 -11.12 -8.78
N LEU A 153 6.91 -12.22 -8.91
CA LEU A 153 5.96 -12.42 -10.00
C LEU A 153 4.54 -12.56 -9.46
N GLY A 154 3.61 -11.77 -9.95
CA GLY A 154 2.21 -11.85 -9.56
C GLY A 154 1.30 -11.08 -10.50
N TYR A 155 0.00 -11.27 -10.35
CA TYR A 155 -1.01 -10.61 -11.19
C TYR A 155 -2.21 -10.23 -10.32
N GLU A 156 -2.72 -9.03 -10.49
CA GLU A 156 -3.96 -8.60 -9.85
C GLU A 156 -5.19 -8.98 -10.67
N ASN A 157 -5.02 -9.07 -12.00
CA ASN A 157 -6.06 -9.48 -12.94
C ASN A 157 -5.85 -10.93 -13.40
N GLU A 158 -6.78 -11.83 -13.09
CA GLU A 158 -6.65 -13.23 -13.48
C GLU A 158 -6.70 -13.47 -15.00
N LYS A 159 -7.28 -12.56 -15.79
CA LYS A 159 -7.25 -12.69 -17.26
C LYS A 159 -5.83 -12.47 -17.77
N GLU A 160 -5.16 -11.44 -17.28
CA GLU A 160 -3.75 -11.17 -17.59
C GLU A 160 -2.86 -12.31 -17.11
N GLU A 161 -3.14 -12.85 -15.92
CA GLU A 161 -2.44 -14.03 -15.41
C GLU A 161 -2.58 -15.23 -16.36
N GLN A 162 -3.80 -15.58 -16.75
CA GLN A 162 -4.05 -16.71 -17.64
C GLN A 162 -3.36 -16.57 -18.99
N LEU A 163 -3.26 -15.34 -19.51
CA LEU A 163 -2.63 -15.05 -20.79
C LEU A 163 -1.10 -15.09 -20.72
N HIS A 164 -0.51 -14.61 -19.63
CA HIS A 164 0.92 -14.27 -19.59
C HIS A 164 1.77 -15.10 -18.63
N LEU A 165 1.18 -15.70 -17.60
CA LEU A 165 1.93 -16.34 -16.52
C LEU A 165 2.88 -17.44 -17.02
N ALA A 166 2.38 -18.36 -17.84
CA ALA A 166 3.17 -19.50 -18.30
C ALA A 166 4.35 -19.08 -19.19
N SER A 167 4.15 -18.12 -20.10
CA SER A 167 5.22 -17.64 -20.98
C SER A 167 6.27 -16.85 -20.20
N GLN A 168 5.86 -16.02 -19.24
CA GLN A 168 6.78 -15.29 -18.38
C GLN A 168 7.60 -16.23 -17.49
N VAL A 169 6.98 -17.21 -16.83
CA VAL A 169 7.71 -18.20 -16.02
C VAL A 169 8.69 -19.00 -16.88
N LYS A 170 8.29 -19.40 -18.10
CA LYS A 170 9.20 -20.09 -19.02
C LYS A 170 10.44 -19.25 -19.35
N GLN A 171 10.25 -17.96 -19.62
CA GLN A 171 11.34 -17.03 -19.90
C GLN A 171 12.27 -16.90 -18.68
N LEU A 172 11.72 -16.59 -17.51
CA LEU A 172 12.49 -16.38 -16.29
C LEU A 172 13.26 -17.63 -15.83
N LEU A 173 12.67 -18.82 -16.04
CA LEU A 173 13.36 -20.09 -15.81
C LEU A 173 14.52 -20.30 -16.79
N SER A 174 14.37 -19.87 -18.05
CA SER A 174 15.46 -19.90 -19.03
C SER A 174 16.57 -18.91 -18.70
N ASP A 175 16.24 -17.80 -18.05
CA ASP A 175 17.20 -16.81 -17.54
C ASP A 175 17.86 -17.26 -16.22
N GLU A 176 17.46 -18.42 -15.69
CA GLU A 176 17.89 -19.02 -14.42
C GLU A 176 17.65 -18.12 -13.19
N ALA A 177 16.79 -17.10 -13.32
CA ALA A 177 16.44 -16.20 -12.22
C ALA A 177 15.72 -16.96 -11.10
N LEU A 178 15.82 -16.45 -9.86
CA LEU A 178 14.99 -16.93 -8.76
C LEU A 178 13.61 -16.27 -8.83
N ILE A 179 12.58 -17.05 -9.10
CA ILE A 179 11.20 -16.59 -9.18
C ILE A 179 10.52 -16.81 -7.83
N VAL A 180 9.93 -15.75 -7.28
CA VAL A 180 9.00 -15.81 -6.15
C VAL A 180 7.62 -15.45 -6.68
N PHE A 181 6.79 -16.47 -6.90
CA PHE A 181 5.44 -16.31 -7.43
C PHE A 181 4.43 -16.07 -6.30
N PHE A 182 3.58 -15.07 -6.48
CA PHE A 182 2.45 -14.71 -5.62
C PHE A 182 1.15 -14.92 -6.41
N GLY A 183 0.30 -15.83 -5.96
CA GLY A 183 -0.97 -16.06 -6.63
C GLY A 183 -1.84 -17.15 -6.01
N SER A 184 -2.85 -17.60 -6.75
CA SER A 184 -3.78 -18.63 -6.25
C SER A 184 -3.11 -20.01 -6.18
N GLN A 185 -3.64 -20.86 -5.30
CA GLN A 185 -3.26 -22.29 -5.26
C GLN A 185 -3.55 -23.02 -6.59
N GLU A 186 -4.50 -22.55 -7.38
CA GLU A 186 -4.86 -23.13 -8.67
C GLU A 186 -3.82 -22.79 -9.73
N SER A 187 -3.35 -21.54 -9.76
CA SER A 187 -2.27 -21.11 -10.65
C SER A 187 -0.95 -21.78 -10.30
N ALA A 188 -0.65 -21.90 -9.00
CA ALA A 188 0.52 -22.67 -8.53
C ALA A 188 0.49 -24.14 -8.99
N LYS A 189 -0.65 -24.84 -8.84
CA LYS A 189 -0.79 -26.22 -9.35
C LYS A 189 -0.59 -26.29 -10.87
N THR A 190 -1.04 -25.27 -11.60
CA THR A 190 -0.85 -25.20 -13.05
C THR A 190 0.63 -25.03 -13.40
N LEU A 191 1.36 -24.16 -12.69
CA LEU A 191 2.80 -24.01 -12.84
C LEU A 191 3.56 -25.30 -12.51
N GLU A 192 3.24 -25.97 -11.41
CA GLU A 192 3.87 -27.24 -11.01
C GLU A 192 3.64 -28.34 -12.07
N ARG A 193 2.43 -28.45 -12.62
CA ARG A 193 2.15 -29.40 -13.72
C ARG A 193 2.91 -29.07 -15.00
N THR A 194 3.09 -27.79 -15.28
CA THR A 194 3.68 -27.31 -16.54
C THR A 194 5.21 -27.38 -16.51
N PHE A 195 5.82 -26.98 -15.40
CA PHE A 195 7.28 -26.80 -15.29
C PHE A 195 7.95 -27.82 -14.36
N GLY A 196 7.17 -28.60 -13.59
CA GLY A 196 7.67 -29.48 -12.54
C GLY A 196 8.14 -28.71 -11.30
N SER A 197 8.67 -29.43 -10.32
CA SER A 197 9.37 -28.82 -9.18
C SER A 197 10.69 -28.20 -9.65
N ARG A 198 10.93 -26.93 -9.30
CA ARG A 198 12.16 -26.20 -9.66
C ARG A 198 12.71 -25.49 -8.42
N ASP A 199 14.03 -25.54 -8.23
CA ASP A 199 14.68 -24.90 -7.08
C ASP A 199 14.65 -23.37 -7.17
N ASN A 200 14.52 -22.83 -8.39
CA ASN A 200 14.43 -21.39 -8.66
C ASN A 200 12.98 -20.92 -8.93
N LEU A 201 11.97 -21.71 -8.56
CA LEU A 201 10.56 -21.28 -8.57
C LEU A 201 9.93 -21.55 -7.20
N ILE A 202 9.76 -20.49 -6.41
CA ILE A 202 9.15 -20.55 -5.09
C ILE A 202 7.71 -20.05 -5.21
N LEU A 203 6.75 -20.86 -4.75
CA LEU A 203 5.32 -20.57 -4.83
C LEU A 203 4.82 -20.11 -3.46
N ILE A 204 4.35 -18.86 -3.38
CA ILE A 204 3.65 -18.29 -2.22
C ILE A 204 2.18 -18.13 -2.63
N THR A 205 1.27 -18.82 -1.94
CA THR A 205 -0.09 -18.99 -2.45
C THR A 205 -1.19 -18.64 -1.47
N HIS A 206 -2.30 -18.14 -2.00
CA HIS A 206 -3.56 -17.90 -1.30
C HIS A 206 -4.70 -18.79 -1.82
N LYS A 207 -5.82 -18.83 -1.10
CA LYS A 207 -7.03 -19.61 -1.46
C LYS A 207 -8.16 -18.78 -2.05
N VAL A 208 -7.92 -17.49 -2.26
CA VAL A 208 -8.92 -16.59 -2.88
C VAL A 208 -9.27 -17.10 -4.29
N PRO A 209 -10.56 -17.27 -4.60
CA PRO A 209 -11.01 -17.72 -5.91
C PRO A 209 -10.87 -16.63 -6.99
N ASP A 210 -10.97 -17.02 -8.25
CA ASP A 210 -11.17 -16.10 -9.37
C ASP A 210 -12.54 -15.38 -9.29
N GLY A 211 -12.62 -14.18 -9.86
CA GLY A 211 -13.80 -13.34 -9.82
C GLY A 211 -13.98 -12.55 -8.52
N GLY A 212 -15.18 -12.00 -8.33
CA GLY A 212 -15.56 -11.33 -7.10
C GLY A 212 -15.71 -12.29 -5.92
N ILE A 213 -15.48 -11.79 -4.71
CA ILE A 213 -15.53 -12.59 -3.47
C ILE A 213 -16.84 -12.44 -2.67
N ILE A 214 -17.63 -11.40 -2.92
CA ILE A 214 -18.87 -11.13 -2.18
C ILE A 214 -20.08 -11.41 -3.05
N GLU A 215 -21.00 -12.22 -2.54
CA GLU A 215 -22.31 -12.42 -3.14
C GLU A 215 -23.33 -11.46 -2.51
N VAL A 216 -24.07 -10.74 -3.34
CA VAL A 216 -25.09 -9.79 -2.89
C VAL A 216 -26.45 -10.19 -3.45
N ALA A 217 -27.44 -10.32 -2.56
CA ALA A 217 -28.79 -10.69 -2.94
C ALA A 217 -29.39 -9.71 -3.96
N GLY A 218 -29.86 -10.23 -5.10
CA GLY A 218 -30.42 -9.42 -6.18
C GLY A 218 -29.40 -8.84 -7.16
N TRP A 219 -28.11 -9.12 -6.97
CA TRP A 219 -27.05 -8.81 -7.93
C TRP A 219 -26.58 -10.10 -8.66
N PRO A 220 -26.35 -10.08 -9.98
CA PRO A 220 -26.13 -11.30 -10.75
C PRO A 220 -24.75 -11.94 -10.57
N GLU A 221 -23.73 -11.14 -10.27
CA GLU A 221 -22.34 -11.59 -10.19
C GLU A 221 -21.77 -11.35 -8.79
N LYS A 222 -20.70 -12.04 -8.42
CA LYS A 222 -19.97 -11.69 -7.22
C LYS A 222 -19.17 -10.42 -7.45
N ILE A 223 -19.07 -9.59 -6.43
CA ILE A 223 -18.37 -8.31 -6.46
C ILE A 223 -17.13 -8.32 -5.55
N CYS A 224 -16.32 -7.27 -5.67
CA CYS A 224 -15.08 -7.03 -4.94
C CYS A 224 -13.95 -7.98 -5.34
N SER A 225 -12.86 -7.41 -5.88
CA SER A 225 -11.66 -8.18 -6.21
C SER A 225 -10.93 -8.60 -4.93
N GLY A 226 -10.88 -9.91 -4.67
CA GLY A 226 -10.12 -10.46 -3.55
C GLY A 226 -8.66 -10.77 -3.90
N ARG A 227 -8.37 -11.15 -5.15
CA ARG A 227 -7.04 -11.60 -5.57
C ARG A 227 -6.02 -10.47 -5.55
N SER A 228 -6.41 -9.29 -6.02
CA SER A 228 -5.57 -8.09 -6.03
C SER A 228 -5.04 -7.77 -4.61
N ILE A 229 -5.94 -7.59 -3.63
CA ILE A 229 -5.53 -7.30 -2.24
C ILE A 229 -4.76 -8.45 -1.58
N ALA A 230 -5.11 -9.71 -1.88
CA ALA A 230 -4.37 -10.85 -1.37
C ALA A 230 -2.93 -10.83 -1.90
N ASN A 231 -2.72 -10.74 -3.21
CA ASN A 231 -1.38 -10.72 -3.78
C ASN A 231 -0.50 -9.59 -3.22
N ARG A 232 -1.05 -8.37 -3.06
CA ARG A 232 -0.35 -7.28 -2.38
C ARG A 232 0.00 -7.61 -0.93
N LEU A 233 -0.92 -8.24 -0.19
CA LEU A 233 -0.69 -8.61 1.20
C LEU A 233 0.47 -9.61 1.37
N TYR A 234 0.54 -10.64 0.53
CA TYR A 234 1.65 -11.59 0.55
C TYR A 234 2.96 -10.95 0.11
N LEU A 235 2.93 -10.10 -0.92
CA LEU A 235 4.09 -9.34 -1.41
C LEU A 235 4.70 -8.46 -0.31
N TRP A 236 3.90 -7.60 0.33
CA TRP A 236 4.40 -6.71 1.38
C TRP A 236 4.84 -7.46 2.64
N THR A 237 4.20 -8.59 2.96
CA THR A 237 4.67 -9.47 4.03
C THR A 237 6.00 -10.14 3.68
N PHE A 238 6.20 -10.50 2.41
CA PHE A 238 7.49 -10.97 1.91
C PHE A 238 8.55 -9.89 2.02
N GLU A 239 8.26 -8.63 1.65
CA GLU A 239 9.21 -7.53 1.83
C GLU A 239 9.62 -7.32 3.29
N ALA A 240 8.67 -7.46 4.25
CA ALA A 240 8.97 -7.43 5.67
C ALA A 240 10.04 -8.47 6.06
N GLU A 241 9.85 -9.70 5.60
CA GLU A 241 10.79 -10.78 5.87
C GLU A 241 12.09 -10.61 5.09
N LEU A 242 12.06 -10.04 3.87
CA LEU A 242 13.23 -9.77 3.05
C LEU A 242 14.14 -8.71 3.70
N ILE A 243 13.56 -7.62 4.23
CA ILE A 243 14.30 -6.63 5.02
C ILE A 243 14.97 -7.33 6.21
N SER A 244 14.23 -8.14 6.97
CA SER A 244 14.81 -8.85 8.11
C SER A 244 15.91 -9.85 7.70
N ALA A 245 15.80 -10.46 6.53
CA ALA A 245 16.78 -11.38 5.96
C ALA A 245 18.07 -10.64 5.54
N PHE A 246 17.96 -9.45 4.95
CA PHE A 246 19.11 -8.57 4.74
C PHE A 246 19.78 -8.20 6.06
N MET A 247 18.98 -7.89 7.10
CA MET A 247 19.54 -7.51 8.39
C MET A 247 20.31 -8.66 9.05
N ARG A 248 19.84 -9.90 8.92
CA ARG A 248 20.58 -11.10 9.38
C ARG A 248 21.89 -11.34 8.62
N ARG A 249 22.05 -10.73 7.43
CA ARG A 249 23.29 -10.72 6.63
C ARG A 249 24.14 -9.47 6.87
N GLY A 250 23.81 -8.65 7.87
CA GLY A 250 24.53 -7.42 8.18
C GLY A 250 24.33 -6.33 7.13
N LYS A 251 23.21 -6.35 6.40
CA LYS A 251 22.88 -5.38 5.35
C LYS A 251 21.62 -4.59 5.70
N MET A 252 21.68 -3.27 5.54
CA MET A 252 20.53 -2.38 5.65
C MET A 252 20.10 -1.95 4.24
N PRO A 253 18.95 -2.43 3.71
CA PRO A 253 18.48 -1.96 2.41
C PRO A 253 18.13 -0.47 2.49
N GLY A 254 18.26 0.25 1.38
CA GLY A 254 17.67 1.57 1.25
C GLY A 254 16.14 1.47 1.29
N ILE A 255 15.48 2.22 2.17
CA ILE A 255 14.02 2.33 2.22
C ILE A 255 13.61 3.71 1.75
N LEU A 256 12.63 3.76 0.86
CA LEU A 256 12.15 5.01 0.29
C LEU A 256 11.31 5.78 1.30
N LEU A 257 11.63 7.06 1.44
CA LEU A 257 10.89 7.99 2.24
C LEU A 257 9.65 8.46 1.48
N SER A 258 8.49 8.46 2.15
CA SER A 258 7.27 9.01 1.56
C SER A 258 7.49 10.44 1.12
N VAL A 259 6.86 10.82 0.01
CA VAL A 259 6.86 12.21 -0.44
C VAL A 259 6.34 13.18 0.62
N THR A 260 5.65 12.64 1.64
CA THR A 260 5.06 13.39 2.75
C THR A 260 5.95 13.78 3.91
N TYR A 261 7.21 13.36 3.86
CA TYR A 261 8.23 13.94 4.72
C TYR A 261 8.75 15.28 4.18
N GLU A 262 9.48 16.01 5.03
CA GLU A 262 10.26 17.17 4.58
C GLU A 262 11.41 16.70 3.68
N SER A 263 11.52 17.26 2.48
CA SER A 263 12.62 17.05 1.53
C SER A 263 12.95 15.57 1.22
N PRO A 264 11.97 14.74 0.81
CA PRO A 264 12.15 13.31 0.56
C PRO A 264 13.18 13.03 -0.54
N GLN A 265 13.41 13.98 -1.45
CA GLN A 265 14.39 13.85 -2.53
C GLN A 265 15.83 13.79 -2.00
N ILE A 266 16.13 14.49 -0.89
CA ILE A 266 17.46 14.47 -0.27
C ILE A 266 17.78 13.05 0.22
N TRP A 267 16.76 12.33 0.70
CA TRP A 267 16.90 10.95 1.15
C TRP A 267 16.87 9.95 -0.02
N ASN A 268 15.88 10.06 -0.90
CA ASN A 268 15.61 9.03 -1.91
C ASN A 268 16.61 9.04 -3.08
N VAL A 269 17.07 10.21 -3.55
CA VAL A 269 17.93 10.31 -4.74
C VAL A 269 19.27 9.57 -4.58
N PRO A 270 19.97 9.63 -3.42
CA PRO A 270 21.17 8.81 -3.19
C PRO A 270 20.91 7.30 -3.24
N LEU A 271 19.74 6.84 -2.79
CA LEU A 271 19.40 5.41 -2.79
C LEU A 271 19.25 4.85 -4.21
N LEU A 272 18.89 5.71 -5.17
CA LEU A 272 18.77 5.33 -6.58
C LEU A 272 20.11 5.13 -7.27
N ASN A 273 21.06 6.00 -6.98
CA ASN A 273 22.27 6.08 -7.78
C ASN A 273 23.48 5.44 -7.11
N SER A 274 23.46 5.27 -5.78
CA SER A 274 24.69 5.03 -5.03
C SER A 274 24.65 3.83 -4.10
N TYR A 275 23.48 3.42 -3.59
CA TYR A 275 23.43 2.42 -2.52
C TYR A 275 22.26 1.43 -2.66
N LYS A 276 22.58 0.16 -2.94
CA LYS A 276 21.67 -0.99 -2.70
C LYS A 276 21.49 -1.20 -1.19
N PHE A 277 22.62 -1.19 -0.47
CA PHE A 277 22.66 -1.27 0.99
C PHE A 277 23.39 -0.05 1.56
N ILE A 278 22.82 0.57 2.59
CA ILE A 278 23.38 1.78 3.20
C ILE A 278 24.46 1.38 4.21
N PRO A 279 25.73 1.79 4.03
CA PRO A 279 26.83 1.36 4.90
C PRO A 279 26.86 2.08 6.26
N ALA A 280 26.13 3.18 6.41
CA ALA A 280 26.21 4.08 7.57
C ALA A 280 25.44 3.59 8.80
N PHE A 281 24.64 2.52 8.69
CA PHE A 281 23.79 2.06 9.78
C PHE A 281 24.26 0.70 10.31
N ASP A 282 24.46 0.64 11.63
CA ASP A 282 24.70 -0.61 12.33
C ASP A 282 23.43 -1.47 12.27
N VAL A 283 23.60 -2.70 11.81
CA VAL A 283 22.49 -3.62 11.60
C VAL A 283 22.36 -4.55 12.80
N THR A 284 21.23 -4.46 13.49
CA THR A 284 20.84 -5.46 14.49
C THR A 284 20.05 -6.57 13.82
N PRO A 285 20.54 -7.83 13.80
CA PRO A 285 19.78 -8.93 13.23
C PRO A 285 18.41 -9.09 13.89
N VAL A 286 17.38 -9.23 13.07
CA VAL A 286 16.00 -9.46 13.49
C VAL A 286 15.67 -10.95 13.31
N LYS A 287 14.89 -11.54 14.22
CA LYS A 287 14.56 -12.97 14.10
C LYS A 287 13.57 -13.19 12.95
N LYS A 288 13.65 -14.39 12.37
CA LYS A 288 12.73 -14.88 11.35
C LYS A 288 11.28 -14.76 11.81
N GLY A 289 10.41 -14.18 11.00
CA GLY A 289 9.00 -13.99 11.29
C GLY A 289 8.65 -12.78 12.16
N ASP A 290 9.61 -12.11 12.80
CA ASP A 290 9.28 -10.99 13.72
C ASP A 290 8.73 -9.79 12.92
N PHE A 291 9.35 -9.44 11.79
CA PHE A 291 8.92 -8.32 10.96
C PHE A 291 7.62 -8.61 10.23
N GLY A 292 7.44 -9.80 9.65
CA GLY A 292 6.19 -10.19 9.03
C GLY A 292 5.01 -10.20 10.02
N ASN A 293 5.19 -10.75 11.23
CA ASN A 293 4.15 -10.68 12.26
C ASN A 293 3.85 -9.23 12.68
N THR A 294 4.88 -8.41 12.91
CA THR A 294 4.71 -7.01 13.28
C THR A 294 3.91 -6.25 12.22
N TYR A 295 4.26 -6.44 10.94
CA TYR A 295 3.56 -5.82 9.83
C TYR A 295 2.08 -6.25 9.76
N LEU A 296 1.81 -7.56 9.83
CA LEU A 296 0.44 -8.10 9.84
C LEU A 296 -0.37 -7.61 11.05
N ASP A 297 0.23 -7.44 12.22
CA ASP A 297 -0.43 -6.86 13.41
C ASP A 297 -0.83 -5.39 13.17
N HIS A 298 0.00 -4.62 12.47
CA HIS A 298 -0.32 -3.26 12.09
C HIS A 298 -1.49 -3.20 11.09
N LEU A 299 -1.43 -3.99 10.02
CA LEU A 299 -2.52 -4.06 9.04
C LEU A 299 -3.83 -4.50 9.67
N HIS A 300 -3.80 -5.55 10.51
CA HIS A 300 -4.98 -6.02 11.22
C HIS A 300 -5.64 -4.90 12.04
N ARG A 301 -4.83 -4.13 12.79
CA ARG A 301 -5.33 -3.00 13.59
C ARG A 301 -5.95 -1.92 12.72
N ILE A 302 -5.31 -1.56 11.61
CA ILE A 302 -5.80 -0.54 10.67
C ILE A 302 -7.14 -1.00 10.09
N VAL A 303 -7.16 -2.14 9.39
CA VAL A 303 -8.34 -2.69 8.70
C VAL A 303 -9.54 -2.82 9.65
N ARG A 304 -9.33 -3.39 10.84
CA ARG A 304 -10.38 -3.57 11.84
C ARG A 304 -10.96 -2.24 12.36
N SER A 305 -10.18 -1.16 12.33
CA SER A 305 -10.58 0.13 12.91
C SER A 305 -11.30 1.06 11.93
N ILE A 306 -11.23 0.80 10.63
CA ILE A 306 -11.78 1.69 9.59
C ILE A 306 -13.29 1.85 9.75
N VAL A 307 -14.03 0.74 9.81
CA VAL A 307 -15.50 0.74 9.67
C VAL A 307 -16.27 0.98 10.97
N PRO A 308 -15.96 0.35 12.13
CA PRO A 308 -16.89 0.33 13.27
C PRO A 308 -17.37 1.70 13.76
N ALA A 309 -16.50 2.71 13.77
CA ALA A 309 -16.84 4.07 14.20
C ALA A 309 -17.40 4.97 13.09
N GLN A 310 -17.40 4.50 11.83
CA GLN A 310 -17.74 5.26 10.63
C GLN A 310 -18.87 4.61 9.81
N ARG A 311 -19.47 3.52 10.31
CA ARG A 311 -20.45 2.72 9.55
C ARG A 311 -21.62 3.54 9.01
N GLU A 312 -22.14 4.48 9.79
CA GLU A 312 -23.21 5.38 9.33
C GLU A 312 -22.77 6.27 8.15
N GLN A 313 -21.51 6.70 8.13
CA GLN A 313 -20.93 7.50 7.04
C GLN A 313 -20.79 6.66 5.77
N PHE A 314 -20.30 5.42 5.90
CA PHE A 314 -20.28 4.46 4.79
C PHE A 314 -21.68 4.22 4.23
N ARG A 315 -22.66 3.95 5.09
CA ARG A 315 -24.03 3.69 4.65
C ARG A 315 -24.65 4.90 3.95
N LYS A 316 -24.41 6.11 4.48
CA LYS A 316 -24.85 7.36 3.86
C LYS A 316 -24.19 7.59 2.50
N ALA A 317 -22.89 7.33 2.40
CA ALA A 317 -22.12 7.45 1.16
C ALA A 317 -22.62 6.47 0.09
N ALA A 318 -22.80 5.19 0.44
CA ALA A 318 -23.39 4.18 -0.43
C ALA A 318 -24.81 4.57 -0.88
N GLY A 319 -25.61 5.16 0.01
CA GLY A 319 -26.93 5.71 -0.34
C GLY A 319 -26.85 6.85 -1.37
N TRP A 320 -25.85 7.72 -1.28
CA TRP A 320 -25.63 8.77 -2.28
C TRP A 320 -25.24 8.19 -3.64
N ILE A 321 -24.36 7.19 -3.66
CA ILE A 321 -23.92 6.52 -4.88
C ILE A 321 -25.11 5.78 -5.52
N ALA A 322 -25.84 4.98 -4.75
CA ALA A 322 -26.99 4.22 -5.26
C ALA A 322 -28.09 5.14 -5.82
N GLU A 323 -28.36 6.28 -5.17
CA GLU A 323 -29.32 7.26 -5.69
C GLU A 323 -28.87 7.88 -7.02
N ALA A 324 -27.58 8.19 -7.14
CA ALA A 324 -27.01 8.67 -8.40
C ALA A 324 -27.15 7.63 -9.52
N VAL A 325 -26.92 6.34 -9.25
CA VAL A 325 -27.18 5.26 -10.21
C VAL A 325 -28.65 5.23 -10.65
N ARG A 326 -29.60 5.24 -9.68
CA ARG A 326 -31.05 5.19 -9.98
C ARG A 326 -31.51 6.38 -10.81
N THR A 327 -30.93 7.55 -10.56
CA THR A 327 -31.25 8.81 -11.25
C THR A 327 -30.37 9.07 -12.48
N LYS A 328 -29.55 8.09 -12.89
CA LYS A 328 -28.67 8.16 -14.06
C LYS A 328 -27.69 9.34 -14.02
N ARG A 329 -27.21 9.69 -12.83
CA ARG A 329 -26.14 10.64 -12.59
C ARG A 329 -24.78 9.97 -12.75
N LYS A 330 -23.76 10.78 -12.98
CA LYS A 330 -22.39 10.27 -13.17
C LYS A 330 -21.74 10.04 -11.81
N LEU A 331 -20.93 8.99 -11.77
CA LEU A 331 -20.12 8.61 -10.63
C LEU A 331 -18.65 8.67 -11.06
N PHE A 332 -17.83 9.37 -10.29
CA PHE A 332 -16.40 9.48 -10.54
C PHE A 332 -15.62 8.95 -9.34
N ALA A 333 -14.65 8.08 -9.59
CA ALA A 333 -13.70 7.63 -8.58
C ALA A 333 -12.32 8.19 -8.90
N LEU A 334 -11.76 8.96 -7.98
CA LEU A 334 -10.41 9.52 -8.06
C LEU A 334 -9.56 8.76 -7.04
N LEU A 335 -8.74 7.83 -7.54
CA LEU A 335 -8.03 6.84 -6.73
C LEU A 335 -6.53 7.11 -6.81
N ILE A 336 -5.89 7.23 -5.64
CA ILE A 336 -4.43 7.35 -5.54
C ILE A 336 -3.84 5.95 -5.30
N HIS A 337 -2.53 5.79 -5.54
CA HIS A 337 -1.70 4.70 -5.01
C HIS A 337 -1.91 3.28 -5.55
N GLY A 338 -2.45 3.13 -6.76
CA GLY A 338 -2.38 1.85 -7.50
C GLY A 338 -3.62 0.97 -7.38
N LEU A 339 -4.65 1.42 -6.65
CA LEU A 339 -5.99 0.86 -6.80
C LEU A 339 -6.55 1.30 -8.17
N ASP A 340 -6.54 0.38 -9.12
CA ASP A 340 -7.23 0.52 -10.40
C ASP A 340 -8.23 -0.63 -10.57
N PRO A 341 -9.50 -0.41 -10.21
CA PRO A 341 -10.52 -1.44 -10.31
C PRO A 341 -10.97 -1.69 -11.76
N ASP A 342 -10.61 -0.82 -12.72
CA ASP A 342 -11.01 -0.98 -14.11
C ASP A 342 -10.46 -2.31 -14.67
N GLY A 343 -11.38 -3.21 -15.02
CA GLY A 343 -11.03 -4.52 -15.53
C GLY A 343 -10.66 -5.55 -14.47
N LEU A 344 -10.60 -5.18 -13.18
CA LEU A 344 -10.47 -6.13 -12.08
C LEU A 344 -11.77 -6.93 -11.93
N PRO A 345 -11.68 -8.25 -11.75
CA PRO A 345 -12.88 -9.05 -11.57
C PRO A 345 -13.62 -8.75 -10.27
N GLY A 346 -14.95 -8.74 -10.37
CA GLY A 346 -15.81 -8.26 -9.30
C GLY A 346 -16.02 -6.75 -9.26
N ASP A 347 -15.45 -5.97 -10.19
CA ASP A 347 -15.89 -4.58 -10.39
C ASP A 347 -17.26 -4.53 -11.11
N PRO A 348 -18.31 -3.97 -10.48
CA PRO A 348 -19.60 -3.75 -11.13
C PRO A 348 -19.62 -2.61 -12.16
N GLY A 349 -18.51 -1.89 -12.36
CA GLY A 349 -18.42 -0.79 -13.33
C GLY A 349 -19.25 0.43 -12.93
N LEU A 350 -19.36 0.71 -11.63
CA LEU A 350 -20.17 1.81 -11.10
C LEU A 350 -19.56 3.18 -11.41
N PHE A 351 -18.24 3.27 -11.38
CA PHE A 351 -17.51 4.53 -11.46
C PHE A 351 -16.82 4.69 -12.80
N LYS A 352 -16.73 5.94 -13.27
CA LYS A 352 -15.63 6.32 -14.15
C LYS A 352 -14.39 6.56 -13.27
N VAL A 353 -13.37 5.73 -13.46
CA VAL A 353 -12.14 5.79 -12.66
C VAL A 353 -11.14 6.76 -13.29
N TYR A 354 -10.44 7.47 -12.41
CA TYR A 354 -9.23 8.20 -12.71
C TYR A 354 -8.12 7.69 -11.78
N SER A 355 -7.28 6.80 -12.31
CA SER A 355 -6.11 6.19 -11.66
C SER A 355 -4.80 6.88 -12.11
N GLU A 356 -3.86 7.01 -11.18
CA GLU A 356 -2.52 7.68 -11.21
C GLU A 356 -2.32 9.19 -11.61
N GLY A 357 -1.96 10.02 -10.59
CA GLY A 357 -1.35 11.35 -10.69
C GLY A 357 -2.23 12.61 -10.48
N ASN A 358 -1.66 13.78 -10.15
CA ASN A 358 -2.41 15.03 -9.91
C ASN A 358 -3.19 15.60 -11.13
N ALA A 359 -3.25 14.86 -12.24
CA ALA A 359 -3.89 15.26 -13.49
C ALA A 359 -5.42 15.13 -13.48
N TYR A 360 -6.03 14.60 -12.42
CA TYR A 360 -7.48 14.34 -12.41
C TYR A 360 -8.34 15.58 -12.17
N TYR A 361 -7.85 16.59 -11.43
CA TYR A 361 -8.69 17.74 -11.08
C TYR A 361 -9.15 18.54 -12.31
N PRO A 362 -8.27 18.83 -13.30
CA PRO A 362 -8.70 19.45 -14.55
C PRO A 362 -9.67 18.58 -15.35
N GLN A 363 -9.49 17.26 -15.33
CA GLN A 363 -10.33 16.32 -16.08
C GLN A 363 -11.76 16.28 -15.54
N LEU A 364 -11.92 16.32 -14.21
CA LEU A 364 -13.23 16.30 -13.56
C LEU A 364 -14.01 17.59 -13.79
N ALA A 365 -13.34 18.76 -13.76
CA ALA A 365 -14.00 20.07 -13.83
C ALA A 365 -14.87 20.27 -15.07
N GLY A 366 -14.52 19.65 -16.20
CA GLY A 366 -15.32 19.69 -17.43
C GLY A 366 -16.41 18.62 -17.54
N GLN A 367 -16.53 17.71 -16.58
CA GLN A 367 -17.35 16.51 -16.70
C GLN A 367 -18.40 16.36 -15.60
N ILE A 368 -18.11 16.85 -14.39
CA ILE A 368 -18.99 16.77 -13.24
C ILE A 368 -20.10 17.84 -13.31
N GLY A 369 -21.33 17.43 -13.03
CA GLY A 369 -22.51 18.28 -13.00
C GLY A 369 -23.30 18.15 -11.71
N LYS A 370 -24.42 18.88 -11.65
CA LYS A 370 -25.32 18.87 -10.50
C LYS A 370 -25.84 17.45 -10.19
N ASP A 371 -25.83 17.11 -8.90
CA ASP A 371 -26.27 15.82 -8.35
C ASP A 371 -25.41 14.60 -8.73
N ASP A 372 -24.30 14.78 -9.46
CA ASP A 372 -23.27 13.75 -9.63
C ASP A 372 -22.55 13.47 -8.29
N VAL A 373 -21.80 12.36 -8.21
CA VAL A 373 -21.02 12.00 -7.03
C VAL A 373 -19.55 11.82 -7.39
N ALA A 374 -18.68 12.47 -6.64
CA ALA A 374 -17.25 12.26 -6.68
C ALA A 374 -16.78 11.52 -5.42
N LEU A 375 -16.16 10.36 -5.61
CA LEU A 375 -15.43 9.62 -4.59
C LEU A 375 -13.95 9.93 -4.74
N PHE A 376 -13.33 10.45 -3.70
CA PHE A 376 -11.90 10.59 -3.58
C PHE A 376 -11.38 9.59 -2.57
N VAL A 377 -10.51 8.69 -3.02
CA VAL A 377 -9.75 7.80 -2.14
C VAL A 377 -8.30 8.22 -2.29
N GLY A 378 -7.84 9.00 -1.32
CA GLY A 378 -6.52 9.60 -1.37
C GLY A 378 -5.78 9.51 -0.05
N TYR A 379 -4.70 10.27 0.01
CA TYR A 379 -3.64 9.98 0.96
C TYR A 379 -3.84 10.67 2.31
N ASN A 380 -3.01 11.66 2.66
CA ASN A 380 -3.00 12.28 3.98
C ASN A 380 -3.32 13.79 4.00
N TRP A 381 -4.03 14.28 2.98
CA TRP A 381 -4.35 15.70 2.85
C TRP A 381 -5.80 15.94 2.38
N TYR A 382 -6.32 17.12 2.75
CA TYR A 382 -7.60 17.60 2.26
C TYR A 382 -7.48 18.11 0.80
N PRO A 383 -8.22 17.54 -0.17
CA PRO A 383 -8.07 17.89 -1.58
C PRO A 383 -8.87 19.17 -1.91
N ARG A 384 -8.36 20.34 -1.50
CA ARG A 384 -9.08 21.63 -1.59
C ARG A 384 -9.59 21.96 -2.99
N GLN A 385 -8.78 21.72 -4.02
CA GLN A 385 -9.14 22.03 -5.41
C GLN A 385 -10.33 21.15 -5.86
N LEU A 386 -10.22 19.84 -5.66
CA LEU A 386 -11.31 18.88 -5.92
C LEU A 386 -12.59 19.29 -5.19
N ALA A 387 -12.50 19.53 -3.89
CA ALA A 387 -13.65 19.86 -3.07
C ALA A 387 -14.35 21.13 -3.57
N GLY A 388 -13.58 22.14 -4.01
CA GLY A 388 -14.10 23.35 -4.63
C GLY A 388 -14.77 23.11 -5.98
N THR A 389 -14.18 22.27 -6.83
CA THR A 389 -14.76 21.88 -8.14
C THR A 389 -16.10 21.19 -7.95
N VAL A 390 -16.20 20.22 -7.03
CA VAL A 390 -17.46 19.50 -6.75
C VAL A 390 -18.52 20.44 -6.16
N ASP A 391 -18.11 21.34 -5.26
CA ASP A 391 -19.00 22.34 -4.67
C ASP A 391 -19.58 23.29 -5.72
N GLN A 392 -18.77 23.77 -6.65
CA GLN A 392 -19.21 24.66 -7.74
C GLN A 392 -20.18 23.96 -8.69
N ALA A 393 -20.02 22.66 -8.91
CA ALA A 393 -20.92 21.86 -9.74
C ALA A 393 -22.28 21.57 -9.06
N GLY A 394 -22.40 21.77 -7.74
CA GLY A 394 -23.57 21.32 -6.99
C GLY A 394 -23.69 19.80 -6.89
N ALA A 395 -22.55 19.11 -6.93
CA ALA A 395 -22.45 17.66 -6.78
C ALA A 395 -22.20 17.25 -5.32
N LYS A 396 -22.24 15.94 -5.05
CA LYS A 396 -21.89 15.33 -3.76
C LYS A 396 -20.45 14.82 -3.78
N GLN A 397 -19.79 14.87 -2.62
CA GLN A 397 -18.40 14.40 -2.47
C GLN A 397 -18.24 13.49 -1.25
N ILE A 398 -17.56 12.37 -1.48
CA ILE A 398 -17.10 11.44 -0.46
C ILE A 398 -15.58 11.54 -0.47
N LEU A 399 -15.00 12.03 0.62
CA LEU A 399 -13.57 12.27 0.74
C LEU A 399 -12.96 11.31 1.75
N CYS A 400 -12.22 10.35 1.26
CA CYS A 400 -11.55 9.31 2.04
C CYS A 400 -10.05 9.60 2.11
N PHE A 401 -9.52 9.90 3.28
CA PHE A 401 -8.10 10.17 3.52
C PHE A 401 -7.78 10.04 5.01
N THR A 402 -6.51 9.89 5.38
CA THR A 402 -6.08 9.92 6.79
C THR A 402 -5.57 11.31 7.17
N LEU A 403 -5.84 11.78 8.38
CA LEU A 403 -5.21 13.00 8.88
C LEU A 403 -3.83 12.72 9.47
N VAL A 404 -2.89 13.65 9.31
CA VAL A 404 -1.61 13.54 10.00
C VAL A 404 -1.80 13.77 11.50
N GLN A 405 -1.08 13.02 12.31
CA GLN A 405 -1.15 13.15 13.78
C GLN A 405 -0.49 14.45 14.24
N ASP A 406 0.64 14.80 13.62
CA ASP A 406 1.39 16.01 13.88
C ASP A 406 1.53 16.85 12.60
N GLN A 407 1.38 18.17 12.72
CA GLN A 407 1.74 19.07 11.63
C GLN A 407 3.26 19.05 11.44
N PRO A 408 3.75 18.95 10.19
CA PRO A 408 5.18 19.12 9.94
C PRO A 408 5.61 20.55 10.35
N PRO A 409 6.83 20.72 10.89
CA PRO A 409 7.31 22.00 11.44
C PRO A 409 7.35 23.13 10.40
N LYS A 410 7.35 22.78 9.12
CA LYS A 410 7.08 23.68 7.99
C LYS A 410 6.06 23.01 7.07
N PRO A 411 5.15 23.77 6.41
CA PRO A 411 4.32 23.21 5.35
C PRO A 411 5.24 22.58 4.30
N ALA A 412 5.13 21.27 4.11
CA ALA A 412 5.84 20.62 3.02
C ALA A 412 5.25 21.15 1.70
N VAL A 413 6.14 21.61 0.81
CA VAL A 413 5.79 22.00 -0.55
C VAL A 413 5.93 20.76 -1.42
N TYR A 414 4.81 20.24 -1.90
CA TYR A 414 4.77 19.03 -2.70
C TYR A 414 4.62 19.39 -4.17
N GLY A 415 5.70 19.38 -4.94
CA GLY A 415 5.68 19.47 -6.41
C GLY A 415 4.44 20.16 -7.02
N GLU A 416 3.59 19.37 -7.69
CA GLU A 416 2.35 19.81 -8.36
C GLU A 416 1.16 20.09 -7.40
N VAL A 417 1.23 19.66 -6.13
CA VAL A 417 0.14 19.77 -5.13
C VAL A 417 0.23 21.07 -4.31
N GLY A 418 1.40 21.72 -4.32
CA GLY A 418 1.66 22.97 -3.60
C GLY A 418 1.82 22.78 -2.10
N GLU A 419 1.55 23.84 -1.33
CA GLU A 419 1.55 23.80 0.14
C GLU A 419 0.38 22.95 0.64
N LEU A 420 0.67 21.79 1.23
CA LEU A 420 -0.34 20.99 1.90
C LEU A 420 -0.65 21.59 3.27
N ARG A 421 -1.90 21.98 3.47
CA ARG A 421 -2.44 22.27 4.80
C ARG A 421 -2.75 20.96 5.50
N HIS A 422 -2.07 20.73 6.61
CA HIS A 422 -2.20 19.53 7.40
C HIS A 422 -3.24 19.78 8.50
N PHE A 423 -4.39 19.14 8.41
CA PHE A 423 -5.38 19.14 9.49
C PHE A 423 -5.11 17.97 10.42
N THR A 424 -5.37 18.15 11.72
CA THR A 424 -5.15 17.09 12.73
C THR A 424 -6.46 16.53 13.27
N SER A 425 -7.60 17.11 12.89
CA SER A 425 -8.94 16.55 13.16
C SER A 425 -9.93 16.87 12.04
N PHE A 426 -10.91 15.98 11.83
CA PHE A 426 -11.91 16.15 10.77
C PHE A 426 -12.84 17.33 11.03
N ASP A 427 -13.04 17.71 12.29
CA ASP A 427 -13.87 18.86 12.67
C ASP A 427 -13.27 20.21 12.23
N GLN A 428 -11.96 20.26 11.95
CA GLN A 428 -11.30 21.45 11.42
C GLN A 428 -11.50 21.63 9.91
N LEU A 429 -12.00 20.59 9.23
CA LEU A 429 -12.21 20.62 7.78
C LEU A 429 -13.49 21.40 7.44
N PRO A 430 -13.60 21.98 6.23
CA PRO A 430 -14.81 22.68 5.84
C PRO A 430 -16.02 21.74 5.77
N GLN A 431 -17.04 22.00 6.59
CA GLN A 431 -18.25 21.17 6.65
C GLN A 431 -19.30 21.63 5.65
N ARG A 432 -19.97 20.69 4.97
CA ARG A 432 -21.11 20.93 4.07
C ARG A 432 -22.05 19.73 4.01
N GLU A 433 -23.32 19.97 3.71
CA GLU A 433 -24.34 18.91 3.60
C GLU A 433 -24.05 17.92 2.46
N ASN A 434 -23.41 18.38 1.39
CA ASN A 434 -23.00 17.58 0.22
C ASN A 434 -21.64 16.87 0.42
N ARG A 435 -21.14 16.78 1.66
CA ARG A 435 -19.83 16.21 1.95
C ARG A 435 -19.87 15.13 3.02
N ILE A 436 -19.16 14.05 2.77
CA ILE A 436 -18.87 12.99 3.74
C ILE A 436 -17.36 12.83 3.83
N TYR A 437 -16.85 12.70 5.05
CA TYR A 437 -15.46 12.36 5.33
C TYR A 437 -15.38 10.93 5.84
N ILE A 438 -14.40 10.17 5.34
CA ILE A 438 -14.08 8.83 5.82
C ILE A 438 -12.57 8.79 6.14
N ASP A 439 -12.24 8.50 7.39
CA ASP A 439 -10.87 8.30 7.84
C ASP A 439 -10.37 6.91 7.43
N LEU A 440 -9.30 6.87 6.63
CA LEU A 440 -8.68 5.63 6.19
C LEU A 440 -7.85 4.94 7.30
N LYS A 441 -7.54 5.64 8.40
CA LYS A 441 -6.82 5.11 9.57
C LYS A 441 -5.42 4.54 9.31
N PHE A 442 -4.85 4.73 8.11
CA PHE A 442 -3.52 4.20 7.81
C PHE A 442 -2.43 4.99 8.55
N ALA A 443 -1.21 4.45 8.64
CA ALA A 443 -0.18 5.08 9.44
C ALA A 443 0.33 6.40 8.85
N GLN A 444 0.71 7.35 9.72
CA GLN A 444 1.31 8.60 9.28
C GLN A 444 2.52 8.32 8.38
N TYR A 445 2.59 9.04 7.27
CA TYR A 445 3.60 8.89 6.22
C TYR A 445 3.63 7.53 5.51
N ASN A 446 2.57 6.72 5.65
CA ASN A 446 2.38 5.48 4.92
C ASN A 446 3.51 4.46 5.09
N ALA A 447 4.06 4.35 6.30
CA ALA A 447 4.94 3.26 6.64
C ALA A 447 4.83 2.92 8.13
N VAL A 448 4.77 1.64 8.47
CA VAL A 448 4.50 1.18 9.85
C VAL A 448 5.67 0.48 10.52
N LEU A 449 6.53 -0.18 9.75
CA LEU A 449 7.53 -1.07 10.30
C LEU A 449 8.75 -0.28 10.77
N LYS A 450 8.91 -0.18 12.09
CA LYS A 450 10.12 0.39 12.69
C LYS A 450 11.29 -0.59 12.59
N ILE A 451 12.36 -0.17 11.92
CA ILE A 451 13.59 -0.94 11.79
C ILE A 451 14.58 -0.49 12.89
N PRO A 452 15.11 -1.39 13.75
CA PRO A 452 16.06 -1.02 14.80
C PRO A 452 17.29 -0.31 14.25
N GLY A 453 17.61 0.87 14.82
CA GLY A 453 18.77 1.66 14.42
C GLY A 453 18.62 2.43 13.11
N TYR A 454 17.45 2.37 12.47
CA TYR A 454 17.20 3.03 11.19
C TYR A 454 16.09 4.09 11.33
N PRO A 455 16.27 5.31 10.78
CA PRO A 455 15.38 6.43 11.09
C PRO A 455 14.05 6.39 10.33
N ILE A 456 13.97 5.61 9.25
CA ILE A 456 12.81 5.61 8.34
C ILE A 456 11.98 4.33 8.56
N PRO A 457 10.67 4.44 8.82
CA PRO A 457 9.82 3.27 8.83
C PRO A 457 9.67 2.68 7.43
N ALA A 458 9.53 1.35 7.35
CA ALA A 458 9.28 0.62 6.11
C ALA A 458 7.84 0.11 6.02
N LEU A 459 7.50 -0.39 4.83
CA LEU A 459 6.26 -1.08 4.45
C LEU A 459 5.00 -0.22 4.55
N GLU A 460 4.36 -0.05 3.40
CA GLU A 460 3.17 0.77 3.28
C GLU A 460 1.90 0.13 3.82
N THR A 461 0.88 0.97 4.05
CA THR A 461 -0.43 0.53 4.57
C THR A 461 -1.63 1.21 3.90
N SER A 462 -1.39 2.23 3.08
CA SER A 462 -2.44 3.02 2.45
C SER A 462 -3.19 2.19 1.42
N ALA A 463 -2.49 1.43 0.57
CA ALA A 463 -3.14 0.65 -0.49
C ALA A 463 -4.19 -0.31 0.09
N PHE A 464 -3.92 -0.92 1.24
CA PHE A 464 -4.88 -1.79 1.93
C PHE A 464 -6.08 -1.03 2.50
N ALA A 465 -5.85 0.15 3.09
CA ALA A 465 -6.94 0.97 3.62
C ALA A 465 -7.82 1.54 2.51
N GLU A 466 -7.21 1.96 1.41
CA GLU A 466 -7.85 2.48 0.21
C GLU A 466 -8.72 1.41 -0.45
N ASP A 467 -8.19 0.20 -0.67
CA ASP A 467 -8.94 -0.96 -1.15
C ASP A 467 -10.14 -1.29 -0.26
N VAL A 468 -9.94 -1.35 1.06
CA VAL A 468 -11.00 -1.65 2.02
C VAL A 468 -12.12 -0.63 1.90
N VAL A 469 -11.82 0.66 1.83
CA VAL A 469 -12.85 1.69 1.73
C VAL A 469 -13.55 1.68 0.38
N TYR A 470 -12.81 1.52 -0.72
CA TYR A 470 -13.40 1.47 -2.05
C TYR A 470 -14.36 0.27 -2.19
N TRP A 471 -13.87 -0.94 -1.91
CA TRP A 471 -14.68 -2.15 -2.08
C TRP A 471 -15.81 -2.26 -1.07
N HIS A 472 -15.64 -1.71 0.14
CA HIS A 472 -16.73 -1.60 1.10
C HIS A 472 -17.86 -0.70 0.57
N LEU A 473 -17.53 0.49 0.02
CA LEU A 473 -18.52 1.38 -0.59
C LEU A 473 -19.20 0.77 -1.81
N VAL A 474 -18.45 0.05 -2.65
CA VAL A 474 -19.00 -0.70 -3.79
C VAL A 474 -20.01 -1.75 -3.30
N ALA A 475 -19.64 -2.56 -2.31
CA ALA A 475 -20.49 -3.62 -1.80
C ALA A 475 -21.78 -3.10 -1.16
N ASP A 476 -21.69 -2.09 -0.31
CA ASP A 476 -22.87 -1.45 0.28
C ASP A 476 -23.78 -0.82 -0.79
N THR A 477 -23.19 -0.21 -1.82
CA THR A 477 -23.96 0.38 -2.92
C THR A 477 -24.73 -0.70 -3.68
N VAL A 478 -24.06 -1.80 -4.02
CA VAL A 478 -24.67 -2.93 -4.72
C VAL A 478 -25.77 -3.58 -3.88
N GLU A 479 -25.58 -3.70 -2.57
CA GLU A 479 -26.63 -4.17 -1.65
C GLU A 479 -27.87 -3.28 -1.68
N ILE A 480 -27.68 -1.95 -1.65
CA ILE A 480 -28.79 -1.01 -1.75
C ILE A 480 -29.50 -1.12 -3.11
N LEU A 481 -28.77 -1.35 -4.20
CA LEU A 481 -29.33 -1.48 -5.54
C LEU A 481 -30.05 -2.82 -5.76
N GLY A 482 -29.54 -3.91 -5.18
CA GLY A 482 -30.09 -5.26 -5.28
C GLY A 482 -31.34 -5.48 -4.42
N ALA A 483 -31.48 -4.71 -3.32
CA ALA A 483 -32.72 -4.65 -2.56
C ALA A 483 -33.84 -4.09 -3.46
N LYS A 484 -34.76 -4.97 -3.90
CA LYS A 484 -35.97 -4.57 -4.64
C LYS A 484 -36.60 -3.37 -3.92
N SER A 485 -36.81 -2.26 -4.64
CA SER A 485 -37.61 -1.15 -4.16
C SER A 485 -38.96 -1.72 -3.71
N LYS A 486 -39.15 -1.81 -2.39
CA LYS A 486 -40.42 -2.27 -1.82
C LYS A 486 -41.50 -1.24 -2.07
#